data_AF-A0A914FRB6-F1
#
_entry.id   AF-A0A914FRB6-F1
#
_cell.length_a   1.000
_cell.length_b   1.000
_cell.length_c   1.000
_cell.angle_alpha   90.00
_cell.angle_beta   90.00
_cell.angle_gamma   90.00
#
_symmetry.space_group_name_H-M   'P 1'
#
loop_
_entity.id
_entity.type
_entity.pdbx_description
1 polymer ?
#
loop_
_entity_poly.entity_id
_entity_poly.type
_entity_poly.pdbx_seq_one_letter_code
_entity_poly.pdbx_strand_id
1 'polypeptide(L)' 'MEGIPKVPMISPDMKIPDDPMPADWIPKLREYIFTHYNDDPSKFNEAFKELQSMRY' A
#
# COMPACT_ATOMS: atom_id res chain seq x y z
N MET A 1 -40.17 4.97 20.60
CA MET A 1 -39.86 5.96 19.55
C MET A 1 -39.40 5.18 18.33
N GLU A 2 -40.32 4.43 17.71
CA GLU A 2 -40.10 3.71 16.45
C GLU A 2 -40.90 4.46 15.38
N GLY A 3 -40.27 4.78 14.24
CA GLY A 3 -40.92 5.52 13.15
C GLY A 3 -40.27 6.84 12.72
N ILE A 4 -39.05 7.17 13.17
CA ILE A 4 -38.32 8.32 12.62
C ILE A 4 -37.71 7.93 11.26
N PRO A 5 -38.02 8.64 10.16
CA PRO A 5 -37.39 8.42 8.87
C PRO A 5 -35.87 8.63 8.96
N LYS A 6 -35.09 7.71 8.39
CA LYS A 6 -33.63 7.85 8.35
C LYS A 6 -33.24 9.03 7.47
N VAL A 7 -32.41 9.92 7.98
CA VAL A 7 -31.81 11.02 7.21
C VAL A 7 -30.62 10.51 6.40
N PRO A 8 -30.35 11.09 5.22
CA PRO A 8 -29.16 10.75 4.45
C PRO A 8 -27.89 11.11 5.23
N MET A 9 -26.91 10.21 5.22
CA MET A 9 -25.58 10.48 5.78
C MET A 9 -24.69 11.12 4.71
N ILE A 10 -23.86 12.07 5.11
CA ILE A 10 -22.80 12.60 4.26
C ILE A 10 -21.67 11.58 4.25
N SER A 11 -21.30 11.09 3.06
CA SER A 11 -20.13 10.24 2.88
C SER A 11 -18.90 11.12 2.62
N PRO A 12 -17.77 10.88 3.29
CA PRO A 12 -16.53 11.57 2.96
C PRO A 12 -15.99 11.10 1.61
N ASP A 13 -15.32 12.00 0.90
CA ASP A 13 -14.61 11.65 -0.33
C ASP A 13 -13.37 10.80 -0.03
N MET A 14 -13.15 9.78 -0.86
CA MET A 14 -11.95 8.97 -0.80
C MET A 14 -10.75 9.80 -1.28
N LYS A 15 -9.71 9.90 -0.45
CA LYS A 15 -8.45 10.52 -0.86
C LYS A 15 -7.73 9.59 -1.83
N ILE A 16 -7.36 10.11 -3.00
CA ILE A 16 -6.51 9.42 -3.95
C ILE A 16 -5.06 9.87 -3.67
N PRO A 17 -4.10 8.96 -3.55
CA PRO A 17 -2.70 9.35 -3.45
C PRO A 17 -2.26 10.07 -4.74
N ASP A 18 -1.94 11.37 -4.64
CA ASP A 18 -1.50 12.16 -5.79
C ASP A 18 -0.08 11.78 -6.25
N ASP A 19 0.75 11.30 -5.32
CA ASP A 19 2.14 10.98 -5.60
C ASP A 19 2.28 9.55 -6.14
N PRO A 20 3.02 9.34 -7.24
CA PRO A 20 3.41 8.00 -7.67
C PRO A 20 4.29 7.33 -6.59
N MET A 21 4.32 5.99 -6.57
CA MET A 21 5.25 5.28 -5.69
C MET A 21 6.68 5.74 -6.00
N PRO A 22 7.51 6.08 -5.00
CA PRO A 22 8.91 6.46 -5.24
C PRO A 22 9.60 5.37 -6.04
N ALA A 23 10.23 5.70 -7.17
CA ALA A 23 10.82 4.70 -8.08
C ALA A 23 11.91 3.85 -7.40
N ASP A 24 12.46 4.31 -6.28
CA ASP A 24 13.54 3.70 -5.51
C ASP A 24 13.06 2.82 -4.34
N TRP A 25 11.75 2.61 -4.18
CA TRP A 25 11.21 1.82 -3.06
C TRP A 25 11.71 0.36 -3.06
N ILE A 26 11.82 -0.27 -4.24
CA ILE A 26 12.34 -1.65 -4.37
C ILE A 26 13.84 -1.69 -4.01
N PRO A 27 14.73 -0.86 -4.61
CA PRO A 27 16.13 -0.79 -4.21
C PRO A 27 16.34 -0.63 -2.71
N LYS A 28 15.62 0.31 -2.07
CA LYS A 28 15.71 0.54 -0.61
C LYS A 28 15.30 -0.66 0.21
N LEU A 29 14.22 -1.35 -0.20
CA LEU A 29 13.76 -2.55 0.50
C LEU A 29 14.74 -3.72 0.34
N ARG A 30 15.36 -3.87 -0.84
CA ARG A 30 16.40 -4.87 -1.07
C ARG A 30 17.64 -4.62 -0.20
N GLU A 31 18.08 -3.37 -0.11
CA GLU A 31 19.18 -2.96 0.76
C GLU A 31 18.86 -3.24 2.24
N TYR A 32 17.63 -2.98 2.67
CA TYR A 32 17.19 -3.28 4.03
C TYR A 32 17.25 -4.78 4.35
N ILE A 33 16.75 -5.63 3.44
CA ILE A 33 16.78 -7.10 3.61
C ILE A 33 18.23 -7.60 3.69
N PHE A 34 19.07 -7.16 2.77
CA PHE A 34 20.48 -7.55 2.75
C PHE A 34 21.20 -7.13 4.03
N THR A 35 21.04 -5.87 4.44
CA THR A 35 21.74 -5.28 5.59
C THR A 35 21.29 -5.84 6.93
N HIS A 36 19.98 -6.04 7.12
CA HIS A 36 19.43 -6.36 8.44
C HIS A 36 19.14 -7.85 8.64
N TYR A 37 18.93 -8.61 7.55
CA TYR A 37 18.59 -10.04 7.62
C TYR A 37 19.70 -10.94 7.05
N ASN A 38 20.73 -10.37 6.42
CA ASN A 38 21.77 -11.12 5.71
C ASN A 38 21.18 -12.15 4.73
N ASP A 39 20.00 -11.83 4.15
CA ASP A 39 19.32 -12.69 3.21
C ASP A 39 19.45 -12.13 1.80
N ASP A 40 19.25 -12.99 0.79
CA ASP A 40 19.26 -12.59 -0.61
C ASP A 40 17.92 -11.91 -0.96
N PRO A 41 17.93 -10.60 -1.24
CA PRO A 41 16.71 -9.88 -1.59
C PRO A 41 16.08 -10.35 -2.90
N SER A 42 16.80 -11.11 -3.75
CA SER A 42 16.27 -11.65 -5.00
C SER A 42 15.14 -12.67 -4.79
N LYS A 43 15.11 -13.33 -3.62
CA LYS A 43 14.08 -14.30 -3.23
C LYS A 43 12.68 -13.69 -3.12
N PHE A 44 12.59 -12.38 -2.95
CA PHE A 44 11.34 -11.64 -2.70
C PHE A 44 10.82 -10.92 -3.95
N ASN A 45 11.41 -11.17 -5.13
CA ASN A 45 11.02 -10.50 -6.37
C ASN A 45 9.53 -10.66 -6.72
N GLU A 46 8.94 -11.83 -6.43
CA GLU A 46 7.50 -12.06 -6.63
C GLU A 46 6.67 -11.24 -5.63
N ALA A 47 7.04 -11.24 -4.34
CA ALA A 47 6.38 -10.45 -3.31
C ALA A 47 6.46 -8.93 -3.60
N PHE A 48 7.57 -8.44 -4.16
CA PHE A 48 7.68 -7.03 -4.57
C PHE A 48 6.71 -6.68 -5.70
N LYS A 49 6.54 -7.58 -6.68
CA LYS A 49 5.55 -7.39 -7.76
C LYS A 49 4.13 -7.41 -7.21
N GLU A 50 3.84 -8.32 -6.26
CA GLU A 50 2.54 -8.41 -5.61
C GLU A 50 2.21 -7.11 -4.84
N LEU A 51 3.15 -6.60 -4.03
CA LEU A 51 3.01 -5.32 -3.34
C LEU A 51 2.78 -4.15 -4.31
N GLN A 52 3.47 -4.16 -5.45
CA GLN A 52 3.26 -3.15 -6.49
C GLN A 52 1.85 -3.24 -7.08
N SER A 53 1.32 -4.45 -7.26
CA SER A 53 -0.03 -4.67 -7.78
C SER A 53 -1.12 -4.28 -6.79
N MET A 54 -0.94 -4.48 -5.48
CA MET A 54 -1.96 -4.12 -4.48
C MET A 54 -2.20 -2.62 -4.35
N ARG A 55 -1.27 -1.80 -4.82
CA ARG A 55 -1.42 -0.34 -4.83
C ARG A 55 -2.39 0.16 -5.92
N TYR A 56 -2.58 -0.62 -6.99
CA TYR A 56 -3.38 -0.25 -8.16
C TYR A 56 -4.61 -1.14 -8.30
#